data_AF-A0A7W0Q3Z5-F1
#
_entry.id   AF-A0A7W0Q3Z5-F1
#
_cell.length_a   1.000
_cell.length_b   1.000
_cell.length_c   1.000
_cell.angle_alpha   90.00
_cell.angle_beta   90.00
_cell.angle_gamma   90.00
#
_symmetry.space_group_name_H-M   'P 1'
#
loop_
_entity.id
_entity.type
_entity.pdbx_description
1 polymer ?
#
loop_
_entity_poly.entity_id
_entity_poly.type
_entity_poly.pdbx_seq_one_letter_code
_entity_poly.pdbx_strand_id
1 'polypeptide(L)'
;MIWRIGTRWLVACGESFVLVEPDGAVSRHFDPRIASDEDDLWRWGHVVVGDALYERTTVERYMAITRQEDELVLAGLVRDDDPATRAFVATVLGDDLVIQEETRLHAARVADARVAAIAGARDDHRLGADIARAQAALVDRVRWYGDRIAAGLLQTLVNLARARPGPGVATAYARACLLACFAHDAPAAPATVEPLSAELAAELVARARELDDEAETQDNVDARATAAAYHGAAIAMRAAAGI
;
A
#
# COMPACT_ATOMS: atom_id res chain seq x y z
N MET A 1 31.65 -3.33 1.37
CA MET A 1 32.67 -3.77 0.39
C MET A 1 32.48 -2.95 -0.88
N ILE A 2 33.54 -2.62 -1.62
CA ILE A 2 33.46 -1.75 -2.81
C ILE A 2 34.08 -2.46 -4.01
N TRP A 3 33.40 -2.36 -5.16
CA TRP A 3 33.89 -2.81 -6.45
C TRP A 3 33.77 -1.68 -7.46
N ARG A 4 34.69 -1.64 -8.41
CA ARG A 4 34.70 -0.71 -9.52
C ARG A 4 34.19 -1.42 -10.79
N ILE A 5 33.37 -0.71 -11.56
CA ILE A 5 32.86 -1.13 -12.87
C ILE A 5 32.98 0.04 -13.86
N GLY A 6 33.98 -0.02 -14.73
CA GLY A 6 34.39 1.14 -15.53
C GLY A 6 34.82 2.28 -14.60
N THR A 7 34.10 3.40 -14.64
CA THR A 7 34.33 4.57 -13.79
C THR A 7 33.46 4.62 -12.53
N ARG A 8 32.52 3.67 -12.36
CA ARG A 8 31.52 3.66 -11.29
C ARG A 8 31.93 2.74 -10.16
N TRP A 9 31.29 2.90 -9.00
CA TRP A 9 31.49 2.03 -7.84
C TRP A 9 30.21 1.34 -7.42
N LEU A 10 30.24 0.01 -7.35
CA LEU A 10 29.23 -0.79 -6.68
C LEU A 10 29.64 -0.95 -5.21
N VAL A 11 28.71 -0.67 -4.30
CA VAL A 11 28.98 -0.63 -2.86
C VAL A 11 28.00 -1.53 -2.15
N ALA A 12 28.49 -2.49 -1.36
CA ALA A 12 27.64 -3.31 -0.49
C ALA A 12 27.31 -2.58 0.81
N CYS A 13 26.02 -2.48 1.11
CA CYS A 13 25.40 -1.80 2.24
C CYS A 13 24.45 -2.76 2.97
N GLY A 14 24.99 -3.69 3.76
CA GLY A 14 24.19 -4.76 4.37
C GLY A 14 23.75 -5.79 3.32
N GLU A 15 22.43 -5.97 3.16
CA GLU A 15 21.83 -6.86 2.15
C GLU A 15 21.60 -6.16 0.79
N SER A 16 21.76 -4.84 0.74
CA SER A 16 21.59 -4.03 -0.48
C SER A 16 22.93 -3.71 -1.14
N PHE A 17 22.88 -3.37 -2.42
CA PHE A 17 24.00 -2.75 -3.14
C PHE A 17 23.60 -1.39 -3.72
N VAL A 18 24.56 -0.48 -3.80
CA VAL A 18 24.36 0.87 -4.35
C VAL A 18 25.37 1.12 -5.46
N LEU A 19 24.92 1.64 -6.60
CA LEU A 19 25.78 2.08 -7.69
C LEU A 19 26.01 3.59 -7.62
N VAL A 20 27.26 3.97 -7.41
CA VAL A 20 27.73 5.34 -7.26
C VAL A 20 28.48 5.76 -8.52
N GLU A 21 28.11 6.92 -9.05
CA GLU A 21 28.72 7.56 -10.22
C GLU A 21 29.96 8.40 -9.84
N PRO A 22 30.86 8.69 -10.81
CA PRO A 22 32.06 9.53 -10.60
C PRO A 22 31.81 10.90 -10.00
N ASP A 23 30.63 11.47 -10.27
CA ASP A 23 30.21 12.80 -9.81
C ASP A 23 29.58 12.77 -8.40
N GLY A 24 29.45 11.58 -7.80
CA GLY A 24 28.84 11.38 -6.50
C GLY A 24 27.33 11.15 -6.53
N ALA A 25 26.72 11.06 -7.72
CA ALA A 25 25.32 10.67 -7.82
C ALA A 25 25.14 9.17 -7.54
N VAL A 26 24.04 8.81 -6.87
CA VAL A 26 23.59 7.42 -6.79
C VAL A 26 22.66 7.14 -7.96
N SER A 27 23.06 6.25 -8.87
CA SER A 27 22.28 5.94 -10.07
C SER A 27 21.33 4.76 -9.90
N ARG A 28 21.63 3.85 -8.96
CA ARG A 28 20.77 2.69 -8.70
C ARG A 28 20.95 2.11 -7.30
N HIS A 29 19.83 1.78 -6.67
CA HIS A 29 19.73 0.93 -5.49
C HIS A 29 19.31 -0.48 -5.90
N PHE A 30 20.00 -1.48 -5.34
CA PHE A 30 19.73 -2.90 -5.52
C PHE A 30 19.28 -3.48 -4.18
N ASP A 31 18.05 -3.14 -3.79
CA ASP A 31 17.47 -3.55 -2.52
C ASP A 31 16.82 -4.93 -2.60
N PRO A 32 16.84 -5.70 -1.49
CA PRO A 32 16.06 -6.93 -1.42
C PRO A 32 14.57 -6.62 -1.49
N ARG A 33 13.81 -7.51 -2.13
CA ARG A 33 12.35 -7.43 -2.18
C ARG A 33 11.73 -8.80 -1.93
N ILE A 34 10.50 -8.78 -1.42
CA ILE A 34 9.74 -9.97 -1.07
C ILE A 34 8.34 -9.82 -1.67
N ALA A 35 7.82 -10.90 -2.23
CA ALA A 35 6.42 -11.00 -2.65
C ALA A 35 5.86 -12.35 -2.23
N SER A 36 4.57 -12.38 -1.92
CA SER A 36 3.82 -13.62 -1.70
C SER A 36 2.84 -13.75 -2.85
N ASP A 37 2.79 -14.92 -3.46
CA ASP A 37 1.79 -15.27 -4.47
C ASP A 37 1.29 -16.69 -4.18
N GLU A 38 -0.01 -16.83 -3.92
CA GLU A 38 -0.62 -18.06 -3.41
C GLU A 38 0.15 -18.66 -2.22
N ASP A 39 0.81 -19.81 -2.42
CA ASP A 39 1.62 -20.56 -1.43
C ASP A 39 3.14 -20.35 -1.61
N ASP A 40 3.54 -19.52 -2.57
CA ASP A 40 4.93 -19.26 -2.93
C ASP A 40 5.39 -17.93 -2.31
N LEU A 41 6.44 -17.99 -1.47
CA LEU A 41 7.16 -16.82 -1.00
C LEU A 41 8.38 -16.58 -1.88
N TRP A 42 8.35 -15.48 -2.62
CA TRP A 42 9.43 -15.06 -3.50
C TRP A 42 10.32 -14.05 -2.78
N ARG A 43 11.62 -14.29 -2.78
CA ARG A 43 12.65 -13.37 -2.28
C ARG A 43 13.64 -13.08 -3.38
N TRP A 44 13.87 -11.79 -3.63
CA TRP A 44 14.94 -11.34 -4.51
C TRP A 44 16.00 -10.64 -3.66
N GLY A 45 17.24 -11.04 -3.83
CA GLY A 45 18.40 -10.38 -3.23
C GLY A 45 19.51 -10.26 -4.26
N HIS A 46 20.60 -9.60 -3.91
CA HIS A 46 21.74 -9.46 -4.79
C HIS A 46 22.98 -10.10 -4.18
N VAL A 47 23.78 -10.76 -5.01
CA VAL A 47 25.02 -11.39 -4.55
C VAL A 47 26.13 -11.12 -5.55
N VAL A 48 27.35 -10.91 -5.05
CA VAL A 48 28.54 -10.84 -5.92
C VAL A 48 29.19 -12.21 -5.96
N VAL A 49 29.30 -12.80 -7.16
CA VAL A 49 30.05 -14.04 -7.42
C VAL A 49 31.15 -13.75 -8.42
N GLY A 50 32.41 -13.92 -8.01
CA GLY A 50 33.55 -13.59 -8.84
C GLY A 50 33.58 -12.10 -9.18
N ASP A 51 33.52 -11.79 -10.46
CA ASP A 51 33.53 -10.44 -11.03
C ASP A 51 32.14 -9.97 -11.48
N ALA A 52 31.07 -10.56 -10.97
CA ALA A 52 29.71 -10.24 -11.38
C ALA A 52 28.73 -10.11 -10.22
N LEU A 53 27.78 -9.19 -10.37
CA LEU A 53 26.59 -9.05 -9.52
C LEU A 53 25.46 -9.85 -10.14
N TYR A 54 24.83 -10.71 -9.35
CA TYR A 54 23.65 -11.48 -9.73
C TYR A 54 22.45 -11.06 -8.87
N GLU A 55 21.27 -10.95 -9.48
CA GLU A 55 19.99 -10.96 -8.76
C GLU A 55 19.65 -12.44 -8.50
N ARG A 56 19.55 -12.80 -7.23
CA ARG A 56 19.18 -14.13 -6.77
C ARG A 56 17.71 -14.13 -6.41
N THR A 57 16.93 -14.88 -7.15
CA THR A 57 15.53 -15.19 -6.84
C THR A 57 15.49 -16.50 -6.07
N THR A 58 14.87 -16.50 -4.89
CA THR A 58 14.59 -17.70 -4.09
C THR A 58 13.08 -17.84 -3.93
N VAL A 59 12.53 -18.98 -4.33
CA VAL A 59 11.11 -19.31 -4.20
C VAL A 59 10.97 -20.38 -3.14
N GLU A 60 10.40 -19.99 -1.99
CA GLU A 60 10.06 -20.90 -0.90
C GLU A 60 8.60 -21.33 -1.05
N ARG A 61 8.36 -22.61 -1.33
CA ARG A 61 7.02 -23.21 -1.37
C ARG A 61 6.68 -23.88 -0.05
N TYR A 62 5.47 -23.65 0.45
CA TYR A 62 4.97 -24.40 1.59
C TYR A 62 5.00 -25.92 1.30
N MET A 63 5.78 -26.68 2.08
CA MET A 63 5.96 -28.14 1.96
C MET A 63 6.70 -28.66 0.71
N ALA A 64 7.31 -27.80 -0.12
CA ALA A 64 8.05 -28.24 -1.31
C ALA A 64 9.52 -27.77 -1.34
N ILE A 65 10.22 -28.11 -2.44
CA ILE A 65 11.64 -27.79 -2.64
C ILE A 65 11.80 -26.30 -2.93
N THR A 66 12.73 -25.65 -2.22
CA THR A 66 13.17 -24.28 -2.52
C THR A 66 13.86 -24.24 -3.89
N ARG A 67 13.37 -23.38 -4.79
CA ARG A 67 14.01 -23.10 -6.08
C ARG A 67 14.86 -21.84 -5.98
N GLN A 68 16.05 -21.86 -6.56
CA GLN A 68 16.93 -20.69 -6.64
C GLN A 68 17.36 -20.45 -8.09
N GLU A 69 17.29 -19.21 -8.53
CA GLU A 69 17.75 -18.75 -9.83
C GLU A 69 18.60 -17.49 -9.67
N ASP A 70 19.73 -17.46 -10.36
CA ASP A 70 20.64 -16.32 -10.36
C ASP A 70 20.64 -15.70 -11.77
N GLU A 71 20.27 -14.42 -11.87
CA GLU A 71 20.28 -13.64 -13.12
C GLU A 71 21.43 -12.63 -13.08
N LEU A 72 22.22 -12.55 -14.15
CA LEU A 72 23.36 -11.62 -14.23
C LEU A 72 22.86 -10.17 -14.37
N VAL A 73 23.27 -9.31 -13.43
CA VAL A 73 22.88 -7.88 -13.41
C VAL A 73 24.03 -6.99 -13.89
N LEU A 74 25.23 -7.20 -13.36
CA LEU A 74 26.44 -6.47 -13.75
C LEU A 74 27.61 -7.45 -13.88
N ALA A 75 28.50 -7.21 -14.83
CA ALA A 75 29.72 -7.98 -15.04
C ALA A 75 30.96 -7.07 -15.01
N GLY A 76 32.14 -7.67 -14.83
CA GLY A 76 33.42 -6.95 -14.85
C GLY A 76 33.69 -6.12 -13.59
N LEU A 77 33.19 -6.58 -12.44
CA LEU A 77 33.46 -6.00 -11.13
C LEU A 77 34.91 -6.27 -10.71
N VAL A 78 35.64 -5.21 -10.41
CA VAL A 78 36.99 -5.28 -9.86
C VAL A 78 36.96 -4.75 -8.44
N ARG A 79 37.37 -5.54 -7.45
CA ARG A 79 37.43 -5.08 -6.07
C ARG A 79 38.29 -3.81 -5.94
N ASP A 80 37.77 -2.81 -5.22
CA ASP A 80 38.44 -1.53 -4.99
C ASP A 80 38.62 -1.34 -3.48
N ASP A 81 39.88 -1.39 -3.02
CA ASP A 81 40.24 -1.24 -1.61
C ASP A 81 40.92 0.14 -1.34
N ASP A 82 40.92 1.07 -2.31
CA ASP A 82 41.54 2.39 -2.17
C ASP A 82 40.90 3.18 -1.01
N PRO A 83 41.68 3.63 -0.01
CA PRO A 83 41.19 4.49 1.06
C PRO A 83 40.50 5.77 0.57
N ALA A 84 40.97 6.38 -0.53
CA ALA A 84 40.36 7.60 -1.06
C ALA A 84 38.97 7.32 -1.64
N THR A 85 38.82 6.26 -2.44
CA THR A 85 37.51 5.76 -2.89
C THR A 85 36.57 5.47 -1.72
N ARG A 86 37.07 4.79 -0.67
CA ARG A 86 36.24 4.48 0.51
C ARG A 86 35.73 5.74 1.20
N ALA A 87 36.57 6.76 1.35
CA ALA A 87 36.18 8.04 1.96
C ALA A 87 35.14 8.77 1.09
N PHE A 88 35.36 8.82 -0.22
CA PHE A 88 34.42 9.41 -1.17
C PHE A 88 33.05 8.73 -1.12
N VAL A 89 33.03 7.39 -1.25
CA VAL A 89 31.80 6.59 -1.21
C VAL A 89 31.07 6.75 0.13
N ALA A 90 31.80 6.79 1.25
CA ALA A 90 31.17 6.98 2.56
C ALA A 90 30.42 8.33 2.66
N THR A 91 30.98 9.40 2.10
CA THR A 91 30.29 10.71 2.03
C THR A 91 29.05 10.62 1.14
N VAL A 92 29.17 10.05 -0.05
CA VAL A 92 28.05 9.90 -1.00
C VAL A 92 26.89 9.11 -0.38
N LEU A 93 27.18 8.00 0.30
CA LEU A 93 26.15 7.21 0.98
C LEU A 93 25.52 7.98 2.16
N GLY A 94 26.29 8.82 2.85
CA GLY A 94 25.75 9.71 3.88
C GLY A 94 24.74 10.71 3.30
N ASP A 95 25.08 11.33 2.18
CA ASP A 95 24.20 12.29 1.49
C ASP A 95 22.96 11.60 0.90
N ASP A 96 23.11 10.42 0.29
CA ASP A 96 21.98 9.62 -0.23
C ASP A 96 21.01 9.21 0.88
N LEU A 97 21.50 8.79 2.05
CA LEU A 97 20.64 8.48 3.21
C LEU A 97 19.81 9.70 3.65
N VAL A 98 20.38 10.90 3.63
CA VAL A 98 19.65 12.14 3.93
C VAL A 98 18.56 12.37 2.89
N ILE A 99 18.88 12.23 1.60
CA ILE A 99 17.90 12.40 0.50
C ILE A 99 16.77 11.36 0.60
N GLN A 100 17.08 10.11 0.90
CA GLN A 100 16.10 9.05 1.10
C GLN A 100 15.16 9.36 2.27
N GLU A 101 15.71 9.82 3.39
CA GLU A 101 14.92 10.18 4.56
C GLU A 101 14.03 11.40 4.29
N GLU A 102 14.55 12.43 3.63
CA GLU A 102 13.77 13.60 3.21
C GLU A 102 12.62 13.19 2.27
N THR A 103 12.90 12.29 1.32
CA THR A 103 11.90 11.74 0.40
C THR A 103 10.82 10.97 1.15
N ARG A 104 11.21 10.12 2.11
CA ARG A 104 10.28 9.36 2.97
C ARG A 104 9.40 10.30 3.81
N LEU A 105 9.99 11.32 4.42
CA LEU A 105 9.28 12.33 5.20
C LEU A 105 8.35 13.17 4.31
N HIS A 106 8.76 13.50 3.09
CA HIS A 106 7.91 14.17 2.12
C HIS A 106 6.72 13.29 1.73
N ALA A 107 6.94 12.02 1.38
CA ALA A 107 5.89 11.08 1.06
C ALA A 107 4.89 10.90 2.22
N ALA A 108 5.38 10.79 3.47
CA ALA A 108 4.53 10.73 4.66
C ALA A 108 3.69 12.00 4.83
N ARG A 109 4.28 13.19 4.62
CA ARG A 109 3.53 14.47 4.65
C ARG A 109 2.45 14.54 3.58
N VAL A 110 2.75 14.11 2.35
CA VAL A 110 1.77 14.05 1.26
C VAL A 110 0.64 13.08 1.60
N ALA A 111 0.97 11.91 2.13
CA ALA A 111 0.01 10.91 2.58
C ALA A 111 -0.93 11.45 3.68
N ASP A 112 -0.39 12.15 4.68
CA ASP A 112 -1.18 12.78 5.73
C ASP A 112 -2.01 13.97 5.21
N ALA A 113 -1.50 14.74 4.25
CA ALA A 113 -2.22 15.84 3.63
C ALA A 113 -3.48 15.37 2.88
N ARG A 114 -3.44 14.19 2.24
CA ARG A 114 -4.63 13.58 1.59
C ARG A 114 -5.78 13.35 2.57
N VAL A 115 -5.46 12.81 3.74
CA VAL A 115 -6.47 12.59 4.80
C VAL A 115 -6.96 13.91 5.38
N ALA A 116 -6.05 14.86 5.62
CA ALA A 116 -6.38 16.17 6.18
C ALA A 116 -7.28 17.02 5.26
N ALA A 117 -7.24 16.78 3.94
CA ALA A 117 -8.13 17.44 2.99
C ALA A 117 -9.62 17.06 3.18
N ILE A 118 -9.90 15.95 3.85
CA ILE A 118 -11.26 15.49 4.19
C ILE A 118 -11.59 15.99 5.59
N ALA A 119 -12.32 17.10 5.68
CA ALA A 119 -12.64 17.74 6.96
C ALA A 119 -13.42 16.79 7.87
N GLY A 120 -12.88 16.48 9.05
CA GLY A 120 -13.48 15.56 10.04
C GLY A 120 -13.11 14.08 9.85
N ALA A 121 -12.21 13.75 8.92
CA ALA A 121 -11.77 12.38 8.65
C ALA A 121 -11.16 11.64 9.85
N ARG A 122 -10.61 12.37 10.83
CA ARG A 122 -9.99 11.81 12.05
C ARG A 122 -10.75 12.14 13.33
N ASP A 123 -11.91 12.79 13.22
CA ASP A 123 -12.69 13.15 14.41
C ASP A 123 -13.28 11.89 15.06
N ASP A 124 -13.38 11.88 16.38
CA ASP A 124 -14.12 10.86 17.12
C ASP A 124 -15.62 11.15 17.03
N HIS A 125 -16.30 10.42 16.16
CA HIS A 125 -17.73 10.56 15.92
C HIS A 125 -18.61 9.86 16.95
N ARG A 126 -18.03 9.04 17.85
CA ARG A 126 -18.73 8.29 18.91
C ARG A 126 -19.92 7.43 18.43
N LEU A 127 -19.83 6.86 17.22
CA LEU A 127 -20.86 6.00 16.61
C LEU A 127 -20.66 4.50 16.87
N GLY A 128 -19.69 4.14 17.72
CA GLY A 128 -19.38 2.75 18.08
C GLY A 128 -18.10 2.22 17.43
N ALA A 129 -17.68 1.05 17.89
CA ALA A 129 -16.38 0.46 17.53
C ALA A 129 -16.28 0.08 16.04
N ASP A 130 -17.37 -0.37 15.42
CA ASP A 130 -17.36 -0.75 14.00
C ASP A 130 -17.13 0.43 13.07
N ILE A 131 -17.74 1.58 13.36
CA ILE A 131 -17.49 2.82 12.61
C ILE A 131 -16.05 3.29 12.83
N ALA A 132 -15.53 3.25 14.06
CA ALA A 132 -14.15 3.63 14.33
C ALA A 132 -13.15 2.74 13.57
N ARG A 133 -13.43 1.43 13.50
CA ARG A 133 -12.64 0.47 12.72
C ARG A 133 -12.73 0.74 11.21
N ALA A 134 -13.94 0.99 10.70
CA ALA A 134 -14.15 1.35 9.30
C ALA A 134 -13.43 2.66 8.93
N GLN A 135 -13.50 3.68 9.78
CA GLN A 135 -12.82 4.96 9.61
C GLN A 135 -11.30 4.77 9.55
N ALA A 136 -10.72 3.97 10.47
CA ALA A 136 -9.29 3.68 10.47
C ALA A 136 -8.85 3.00 9.16
N ALA A 137 -9.59 1.98 8.71
CA ALA A 137 -9.31 1.29 7.45
C ALA A 137 -9.37 2.23 6.23
N LEU A 138 -10.38 3.09 6.16
CA LEU A 138 -10.51 4.10 5.10
C LEU A 138 -9.37 5.13 5.14
N VAL A 139 -9.03 5.63 6.32
CA VAL A 139 -7.92 6.59 6.53
C VAL A 139 -6.61 5.98 6.03
N ASP A 140 -6.32 4.74 6.39
CA ASP A 140 -5.10 4.07 5.96
C ASP A 140 -5.06 3.89 4.44
N ARG A 141 -6.19 3.52 3.81
CA ARG A 141 -6.25 3.40 2.35
C ARG A 141 -6.03 4.72 1.63
N VAL A 142 -6.65 5.80 2.10
CA VAL A 142 -6.45 7.14 1.55
C VAL A 142 -5.00 7.61 1.74
N ARG A 143 -4.44 7.35 2.93
CA ARG A 143 -3.07 7.74 3.27
C ARG A 143 -2.05 7.04 2.37
N TRP A 144 -2.08 5.71 2.34
CA TRP A 144 -1.05 4.90 1.68
C TRP A 144 -1.24 4.78 0.17
N TYR A 145 -2.49 4.65 -0.30
CA TYR A 145 -2.78 4.37 -1.72
C TYR A 145 -3.40 5.55 -2.47
N GLY A 146 -3.83 6.61 -1.78
CA GLY A 146 -4.58 7.70 -2.43
C GLY A 146 -5.91 7.21 -3.03
N ASP A 147 -6.51 6.19 -2.42
CA ASP A 147 -7.70 5.51 -2.92
C ASP A 147 -8.92 6.47 -2.96
N ARG A 148 -9.43 6.71 -4.17
CA ARG A 148 -10.55 7.61 -4.44
C ARG A 148 -11.87 7.09 -3.89
N ILE A 149 -12.11 5.77 -3.95
CA ILE A 149 -13.33 5.15 -3.42
C ILE A 149 -13.29 5.27 -1.90
N ALA A 150 -12.17 4.94 -1.26
CA ALA A 150 -12.01 5.09 0.18
C ALA A 150 -12.17 6.55 0.63
N ALA A 151 -11.66 7.52 -0.14
CA ALA A 151 -11.85 8.95 0.14
C ALA A 151 -13.32 9.37 0.07
N GLY A 152 -14.05 8.90 -0.96
CA GLY A 152 -15.48 9.16 -1.12
C GLY A 152 -16.30 8.58 0.02
N LEU A 153 -16.00 7.34 0.42
CA LEU A 153 -16.61 6.70 1.59
C LEU A 153 -16.27 7.46 2.88
N LEU A 154 -15.01 7.84 3.11
CA LEU A 154 -14.63 8.58 4.32
C LEU A 154 -15.36 9.93 4.42
N GLN A 155 -15.57 10.62 3.31
CA GLN A 155 -16.36 11.85 3.28
C GLN A 155 -17.84 11.60 3.64
N THR A 156 -18.44 10.53 3.10
CA THR A 156 -19.81 10.13 3.42
C THR A 156 -19.95 9.70 4.88
N LEU A 157 -18.93 9.04 5.46
CA LEU A 157 -18.89 8.70 6.89
C LEU A 157 -19.01 9.95 7.76
N VAL A 158 -18.28 11.02 7.43
CA VAL A 158 -18.35 12.30 8.16
C VAL A 158 -19.74 12.91 8.06
N ASN A 159 -20.36 12.90 6.87
CA ASN A 159 -21.71 13.43 6.68
C ASN A 159 -22.74 12.64 7.49
N LEU A 160 -22.66 11.31 7.41
CA LEU A 160 -23.49 10.39 8.17
C LEU A 160 -23.31 10.62 9.67
N ALA A 161 -22.08 10.79 10.16
CA ALA A 161 -21.82 11.06 11.57
C ALA A 161 -22.48 12.34 12.10
N ARG A 162 -22.45 13.41 11.30
CA ARG A 162 -23.13 14.67 11.66
C ARG A 162 -24.64 14.51 11.77
N ALA A 163 -25.22 13.63 10.96
CA ALA A 163 -26.64 13.32 10.99
C ALA A 163 -27.07 12.40 12.14
N ARG A 164 -26.10 11.77 12.84
CA ARG A 164 -26.34 10.87 13.99
C ARG A 164 -27.40 9.80 13.69
N PRO A 165 -27.12 8.88 12.76
CA PRO A 165 -28.09 7.89 12.33
C PRO A 165 -28.36 6.87 13.44
N GLY A 166 -29.45 6.12 13.29
CA GLY A 166 -29.70 4.96 14.11
C GLY A 166 -28.62 3.88 13.97
N PRO A 167 -28.47 2.99 14.97
CA PRO A 167 -27.40 1.99 15.02
C PRO A 167 -27.43 1.02 13.83
N GLY A 168 -28.62 0.69 13.29
CA GLY A 168 -28.74 -0.17 12.11
C GLY A 168 -28.04 0.41 10.89
N VAL A 169 -28.29 1.69 10.58
CA VAL A 169 -27.60 2.38 9.47
C VAL A 169 -26.09 2.42 9.72
N ALA A 170 -25.66 2.80 10.93
CA ALA A 170 -24.24 2.90 11.27
C ALA A 170 -23.52 1.56 11.07
N THR A 171 -24.11 0.45 11.53
CA THR A 171 -23.54 -0.90 11.35
C THR A 171 -23.52 -1.33 9.88
N ALA A 172 -24.62 -1.11 9.12
CA ALA A 172 -24.66 -1.45 7.70
C ALA A 172 -23.62 -0.65 6.90
N TYR A 173 -23.46 0.64 7.22
CA TYR A 173 -22.47 1.50 6.60
C TYR A 173 -21.03 1.10 6.95
N ALA A 174 -20.76 0.82 8.24
CA ALA A 174 -19.45 0.31 8.68
C ALA A 174 -19.09 -1.00 7.96
N ARG A 175 -20.05 -1.91 7.82
CA ARG A 175 -19.90 -3.16 7.06
C ARG A 175 -19.52 -2.87 5.61
N ALA A 176 -20.23 -1.96 4.93
CA ALA A 176 -19.93 -1.61 3.54
C ALA A 176 -18.48 -1.10 3.40
N CYS A 177 -18.06 -0.20 4.29
CA CYS A 177 -16.71 0.37 4.28
C CYS A 177 -15.63 -0.69 4.51
N LEU A 178 -15.84 -1.60 5.46
CA LEU A 178 -14.91 -2.68 5.77
C LEU A 178 -14.77 -3.67 4.61
N LEU A 179 -15.88 -4.02 3.94
CA LEU A 179 -15.85 -4.85 2.73
C LEU A 179 -15.11 -4.15 1.59
N ALA A 180 -15.38 -2.87 1.35
CA ALA A 180 -14.65 -2.08 0.35
C ALA A 180 -13.15 -1.95 0.68
N CYS A 181 -12.79 -2.07 1.95
CA CYS A 181 -11.40 -2.12 2.41
C CYS A 181 -10.80 -3.54 2.42
N PHE A 182 -11.54 -4.56 1.96
CA PHE A 182 -11.14 -5.98 1.95
C PHE A 182 -10.90 -6.59 3.34
N ALA A 183 -11.57 -6.07 4.37
CA ALA A 183 -11.49 -6.63 5.71
C ALA A 183 -12.32 -7.92 5.81
N HIS A 184 -11.69 -9.00 6.29
CA HIS A 184 -12.32 -10.32 6.43
C HIS A 184 -13.29 -10.43 7.62
N ASP A 185 -13.25 -9.48 8.54
CA ASP A 185 -13.97 -9.46 9.82
C ASP A 185 -15.09 -8.39 9.87
N ALA A 186 -15.68 -8.07 8.71
CA ALA A 186 -16.80 -7.15 8.62
C ALA A 186 -17.98 -7.63 9.49
N PRO A 187 -18.67 -6.73 10.20
CA PRO A 187 -19.77 -7.11 11.08
C PRO A 187 -20.92 -7.72 10.27
N ALA A 188 -21.75 -8.53 10.94
CA ALA A 188 -22.96 -9.07 10.33
C ALA A 188 -23.91 -7.94 9.90
N ALA A 189 -24.71 -8.20 8.88
CA ALA A 189 -25.76 -7.26 8.46
C ALA A 189 -26.76 -7.04 9.62
N PRO A 190 -27.16 -5.79 9.90
CA PRO A 190 -28.16 -5.51 10.91
C PRO A 190 -29.53 -6.07 10.51
N ALA A 191 -30.33 -6.49 11.49
CA ALA A 191 -31.66 -7.02 11.24
C ALA A 191 -32.66 -5.96 10.75
N THR A 192 -32.48 -4.71 11.18
CA THR A 192 -33.33 -3.57 10.82
C THR A 192 -32.49 -2.33 10.57
N VAL A 193 -32.94 -1.51 9.63
CA VAL A 193 -32.34 -0.22 9.30
C VAL A 193 -33.46 0.82 9.31
N GLU A 194 -33.29 1.86 10.12
CA GLU A 194 -34.25 2.96 10.19
C GLU A 194 -34.13 3.87 8.96
N PRO A 195 -35.23 4.47 8.48
CA PRO A 195 -35.18 5.36 7.32
C PRO A 195 -34.28 6.58 7.58
N LEU A 196 -33.41 6.87 6.61
CA LEU A 196 -32.60 8.08 6.58
C LEU A 196 -33.36 9.26 5.97
N SER A 197 -32.79 10.46 6.09
CA SER A 197 -33.20 11.57 5.24
C SER A 197 -33.01 11.19 3.77
N ALA A 198 -33.89 11.70 2.89
CA ALA A 198 -33.81 11.42 1.46
C ALA A 198 -32.45 11.80 0.85
N GLU A 199 -31.83 12.86 1.37
CA GLU A 199 -30.49 13.31 0.95
C GLU A 199 -29.40 12.28 1.28
N LEU A 200 -29.35 11.80 2.53
CA LEU A 200 -28.37 10.79 2.92
C LEU A 200 -28.63 9.45 2.24
N ALA A 201 -29.89 9.04 2.13
CA ALA A 201 -30.23 7.83 1.38
C ALA A 201 -29.77 7.92 -0.08
N ALA A 202 -29.94 9.07 -0.74
CA ALA A 202 -29.46 9.29 -2.11
C ALA A 202 -27.93 9.29 -2.19
N GLU A 203 -27.23 9.86 -1.22
CA GLU A 203 -25.76 9.80 -1.13
C GLU A 203 -25.26 8.36 -1.00
N LEU A 204 -25.88 7.55 -0.13
CA LEU A 204 -25.52 6.13 0.03
C LEU A 204 -25.80 5.32 -1.24
N VAL A 205 -26.92 5.58 -1.93
CA VAL A 205 -27.21 4.95 -3.23
C VAL A 205 -26.19 5.33 -4.29
N ALA A 206 -25.75 6.59 -4.33
CA ALA A 206 -24.70 7.02 -5.25
C ALA A 206 -23.38 6.29 -4.97
N ARG A 207 -22.97 6.16 -3.70
CA ARG A 207 -21.79 5.38 -3.32
C ARG A 207 -21.92 3.90 -3.65
N ALA A 208 -23.12 3.32 -3.50
CA ALA A 208 -23.36 1.94 -3.90
C ALA A 208 -23.16 1.72 -5.41
N ARG A 209 -23.58 2.68 -6.24
CA ARG A 209 -23.35 2.63 -7.69
C ARG A 209 -21.87 2.72 -8.04
N GLU A 210 -21.15 3.67 -7.44
CA GLU A 210 -19.70 3.78 -7.64
C GLU A 210 -18.95 2.49 -7.26
N LEU A 211 -19.38 1.80 -6.21
CA LEU A 211 -18.81 0.52 -5.80
C LEU A 211 -19.11 -0.60 -6.80
N ASP A 212 -20.32 -0.67 -7.36
CA ASP A 212 -20.64 -1.65 -8.41
C ASP A 212 -19.88 -1.36 -9.71
N ASP A 213 -19.79 -0.09 -10.13
CA ASP A 213 -19.00 0.31 -11.32
C ASP A 213 -17.53 -0.10 -11.16
N GLU A 214 -16.97 0.06 -9.95
CA GLU A 214 -15.62 -0.39 -9.64
C GLU A 214 -15.53 -1.92 -9.61
N ALA A 215 -16.52 -2.63 -9.07
CA ALA A 215 -16.58 -4.08 -9.09
C ALA A 215 -16.55 -4.64 -10.53
N GLU A 216 -17.33 -4.06 -11.43
CA GLU A 216 -17.33 -4.41 -12.86
C GLU A 216 -15.96 -4.16 -13.50
N THR A 217 -15.30 -3.05 -13.16
CA THR A 217 -13.95 -2.74 -13.63
C THR A 217 -12.92 -3.78 -13.16
N GLN A 218 -13.02 -4.23 -11.91
CA GLN A 218 -12.13 -5.24 -11.34
C GLN A 218 -12.37 -6.64 -11.94
N ASP A 219 -13.62 -6.99 -12.23
CA ASP A 219 -13.96 -8.27 -12.87
C ASP A 219 -13.37 -8.34 -14.30
N ASN A 220 -13.37 -7.22 -15.02
CA ASN A 220 -12.78 -7.11 -16.36
C ASN A 220 -11.25 -7.31 -16.40
N VAL A 221 -10.56 -7.18 -15.26
CA VAL A 221 -9.11 -7.43 -15.13
C VAL A 221 -8.81 -8.71 -14.33
N ASP A 222 -9.77 -9.64 -14.28
CA ASP A 222 -9.71 -10.93 -13.58
C ASP A 222 -9.44 -10.85 -12.06
N ALA A 223 -9.67 -9.68 -11.44
CA ALA A 223 -9.52 -9.46 -10.01
C ALA A 223 -10.79 -9.85 -9.23
N ARG A 224 -11.24 -11.10 -9.37
CA ARG A 224 -12.56 -11.59 -8.90
C ARG A 224 -12.82 -11.39 -7.41
N ALA A 225 -11.81 -11.58 -6.55
CA ALA A 225 -11.95 -11.38 -5.11
C ALA A 225 -12.24 -9.90 -4.77
N THR A 226 -11.54 -8.98 -5.45
CA THR A 226 -11.72 -7.53 -5.33
C THR A 226 -13.12 -7.13 -5.81
N ALA A 227 -13.55 -7.64 -6.97
CA ALA A 227 -14.87 -7.40 -7.53
C ALA A 227 -15.98 -7.88 -6.56
N ALA A 228 -15.87 -9.09 -6.02
CA ALA A 228 -16.83 -9.63 -5.06
C ALA A 228 -16.92 -8.78 -3.78
N ALA A 229 -15.80 -8.27 -3.29
CA ALA A 229 -15.77 -7.42 -2.12
C ALA A 229 -16.46 -6.06 -2.36
N TYR A 230 -16.20 -5.41 -3.50
CA TYR A 230 -16.88 -4.17 -3.86
C TYR A 230 -18.38 -4.37 -4.10
N HIS A 231 -18.78 -5.45 -4.76
CA HIS A 231 -20.20 -5.77 -4.91
C HIS A 231 -20.88 -6.03 -3.55
N GLY A 232 -20.22 -6.77 -2.66
CA GLY A 232 -20.69 -6.99 -1.29
C GLY A 232 -20.81 -5.69 -0.48
N ALA A 233 -19.90 -4.74 -0.71
CA ALA A 233 -19.95 -3.39 -0.13
C ALA A 233 -21.14 -2.59 -0.68
N ALA A 234 -21.38 -2.62 -2.00
CA ALA A 234 -22.50 -1.95 -2.64
C ALA A 234 -23.85 -2.43 -2.08
N ILE A 235 -24.01 -3.75 -1.88
CA ILE A 235 -25.21 -4.33 -1.25
C ILE A 235 -25.41 -3.80 0.17
N ALA A 236 -24.36 -3.80 1.00
CA ALA A 236 -24.46 -3.26 2.36
C ALA A 236 -24.76 -1.76 2.37
N MET A 237 -24.25 -1.02 1.39
CA MET A 237 -24.51 0.41 1.24
C MET A 237 -25.98 0.70 0.91
N ARG A 238 -26.59 -0.10 0.02
CA ARG A 238 -28.04 -0.01 -0.27
C ARG A 238 -28.88 -0.35 0.95
N ALA A 239 -28.50 -1.39 1.68
CA ALA A 239 -29.16 -1.75 2.92
C ALA A 239 -29.09 -0.60 3.95
N ALA A 240 -27.96 0.09 4.06
CA ALA A 240 -27.81 1.28 4.90
C ALA A 240 -28.70 2.46 4.44
N ALA A 241 -28.99 2.55 3.14
CA ALA A 241 -29.94 3.51 2.58
C ALA A 241 -31.42 3.13 2.80
N GLY A 242 -31.69 1.93 3.31
CA GLY A 242 -33.04 1.39 3.49
C GLY A 242 -33.65 0.79 2.22
N ILE A 243 -32.81 0.30 1.30
CA ILE A 243 -33.20 -0.30 0.01
C ILE A 243 -32.72 -1.74 -0.08
#